data_AF-A0AAP8N7E2-F1
#
_entry.id   AF-A0AAP8N7E2-F1
#
_cell.length_a   1.000
_cell.length_b   1.000
_cell.length_c   1.000
_cell.angle_alpha   90.00
_cell.angle_beta   90.00
_cell.angle_gamma   90.00
#
_symmetry.space_group_name_H-M   'P 1'
#
loop_
_entity.id
_entity.type
_entity.pdbx_description
1 polymer ?
#
loop_
_entity_poly.entity_id
_entity_poly.type
_entity_poly.pdbx_seq_one_letter_code
_entity_poly.pdbx_strand_id
1 'polypeptide(L)' 'YREVHSLYHAILEAIQGVTRGHLQLGGVLRTVGLRFAVVRGKPYKNANEGDWIAVALYGTIGAPIKGSEHESAGLGIN' A
#
# COMPACT_ATOMS: atom_id res chain seq x y z
N TYR A 1 -16.20 -11.31 5.92
CA TYR A 1 -16.15 -10.92 4.49
C TYR A 1 -15.97 -9.41 4.31
N ARG A 2 -16.85 -8.56 4.88
CA ARG A 2 -16.77 -7.09 4.73
C ARG A 2 -15.41 -6.47 5.10
N GLU A 3 -14.84 -6.85 6.25
CA GLU A 3 -13.56 -6.29 6.71
C GLU A 3 -12.38 -6.75 5.84
N VAL A 4 -12.38 -8.02 5.43
CA VAL A 4 -11.37 -8.58 4.51
C VAL A 4 -11.43 -7.88 3.15
N HIS A 5 -12.65 -7.58 2.67
CA HIS A 5 -12.85 -6.85 1.43
C HIS A 5 -12.33 -5.39 1.54
N SER A 6 -12.63 -4.69 2.64
CA SER A 6 -12.13 -3.32 2.87
C SER A 6 -10.59 -3.29 2.92
N LEU A 7 -9.99 -4.21 3.70
CA LEU A 7 -8.53 -4.35 3.80
C LEU A 7 -7.88 -4.68 2.44
N TYR A 8 -8.47 -5.59 1.67
CA TYR A 8 -7.94 -5.98 0.36
C TYR A 8 -7.86 -4.79 -0.60
N HIS A 9 -8.93 -3.99 -0.69
CA HIS A 9 -8.93 -2.80 -1.55
C HIS A 9 -7.97 -1.72 -1.07
N ALA A 10 -7.85 -1.50 0.25
CA ALA A 10 -6.87 -0.58 0.80
C ALA A 10 -5.42 -1.04 0.49
N ILE A 11 -5.14 -2.35 0.50
CA ILE A 11 -3.84 -2.87 0.06
C ILE A 11 -3.60 -2.61 -1.43
N LEU A 12 -4.61 -2.84 -2.29
CA LEU A 12 -4.46 -2.61 -3.72
C LEU A 12 -4.15 -1.15 -4.07
N GLU A 13 -4.85 -0.20 -3.43
CA GLU A 13 -4.56 1.23 -3.58
C GLU A 13 -3.14 1.58 -3.11
N ALA A 14 -2.71 1.04 -1.97
CA ALA A 14 -1.35 1.25 -1.49
C ALA A 14 -0.31 0.69 -2.47
N ILE A 15 -0.54 -0.49 -3.05
CA ILE A 15 0.37 -1.08 -4.04
C ILE A 15 0.42 -0.24 -5.32
N GLN A 16 -0.69 0.35 -5.76
CA GLN A 16 -0.71 1.25 -6.92
C GLN A 16 0.21 2.47 -6.71
N GLY A 17 0.27 3.00 -5.48
CA GLY A 17 1.24 4.04 -5.11
C GLY A 17 2.69 3.55 -5.27
N VAL A 18 2.99 2.33 -4.80
CA VAL A 18 4.33 1.74 -4.90
C VAL A 18 4.76 1.50 -6.35
N THR A 19 3.85 0.99 -7.19
CA THR A 19 4.15 0.63 -8.59
C THR A 19 4.02 1.79 -9.58
N ARG A 20 3.32 2.88 -9.18
CA ARG A 20 3.06 4.09 -9.98
C ARG A 20 2.47 3.79 -11.35
N GLY A 21 1.44 2.93 -11.37
CA GLY A 21 0.75 2.51 -12.59
C GLY A 21 0.36 1.05 -12.50
N HIS A 22 0.93 0.23 -13.39
CA HIS A 22 0.53 -1.17 -13.49
C HIS A 22 1.05 -2.01 -12.31
N LEU A 23 0.21 -2.89 -11.73
CA LEU A 23 0.58 -3.78 -10.63
C LEU A 23 1.45 -4.95 -11.11
N GLN A 24 2.69 -4.66 -11.50
CA GLN A 24 3.67 -5.66 -11.89
C GLN A 24 5.04 -5.37 -11.25
N LEU A 25 5.69 -6.44 -10.80
CA LEU A 25 7.05 -6.41 -10.26
C LEU A 25 7.94 -7.34 -11.08
N GLY A 26 7.85 -8.66 -10.85
CA GLY A 26 8.67 -9.64 -11.56
C GLY A 26 8.48 -9.65 -13.08
N GLY A 27 7.25 -9.40 -13.57
CA GLY A 27 6.96 -9.32 -15.01
C GLY A 27 7.65 -8.16 -15.74
N VAL A 28 8.17 -7.18 -15.00
CA VAL A 28 8.91 -6.01 -15.52
C VAL A 28 10.31 -5.91 -14.90
N LEU A 29 10.85 -7.03 -14.43
CA LEU A 29 12.21 -7.16 -13.87
C LEU A 29 12.48 -6.17 -12.72
N ARG A 30 11.49 -5.97 -11.82
CA ARG A 30 11.63 -5.13 -10.63
C ARG A 30 11.32 -5.92 -9.35
N THR A 31 11.99 -5.55 -8.27
CA THR A 31 11.76 -6.07 -6.91
C THR A 31 11.49 -4.94 -5.94
N VAL A 32 10.82 -5.23 -4.82
CA VAL A 32 10.55 -4.27 -3.74
C VAL A 32 11.01 -4.80 -2.40
N GLY A 33 11.48 -3.89 -1.54
CA GLY A 33 11.69 -4.13 -0.11
C GLY A 33 10.85 -3.15 0.67
N LEU A 34 9.75 -3.61 1.28
CA LEU A 34 8.76 -2.72 1.90
C LEU A 34 8.61 -2.98 3.40
N ARG A 35 8.45 -1.90 4.14
CA ARG A 35 7.79 -1.89 5.45
C ARG A 35 6.35 -1.47 5.26
N PHE A 36 5.48 -1.99 6.11
CA PHE A 36 4.06 -1.64 6.08
C PHE A 36 3.52 -1.35 7.46
N ALA A 37 2.47 -0.54 7.50
CA ALA A 37 1.68 -0.29 8.69
C ALA A 37 0.19 -0.35 8.31
N VAL A 38 -0.61 -0.98 9.19
CA VAL A 38 -2.06 -1.03 9.06
C VAL A 38 -2.67 -0.41 10.29
N VAL A 39 -3.52 0.60 10.10
CA VAL A 39 -4.18 1.33 11.18
C VAL A 39 -5.68 1.27 10.95
N ARG A 40 -6.44 0.89 11.98
CA ARG A 40 -7.91 0.94 11.96
C ARG A 40 -8.39 1.89 13.05
N GLY A 41 -9.36 2.75 12.74
CA GLY A 41 -9.90 3.69 13.71
C GLY A 41 -10.97 4.62 13.13
N LYS A 42 -11.37 5.62 13.89
CA LYS A 42 -12.38 6.61 13.50
C LYS A 42 -11.70 7.98 13.28
N PRO A 43 -11.21 8.27 12.06
CA PRO A 43 -10.42 9.47 11.81
C PRO A 43 -11.28 10.76 11.79
N TYR A 44 -12.60 10.63 11.65
CA TYR A 44 -13.53 11.74 11.55
C TYR A 44 -14.18 12.09 12.89
N LYS A 45 -14.47 13.39 13.08
CA LYS A 45 -15.22 13.88 14.25
C LYS A 45 -16.67 13.38 14.28
N ASN A 46 -17.25 13.14 13.10
CA ASN A 46 -18.61 12.60 12.98
C ASN A 46 -18.59 11.10 13.31
N ALA A 47 -19.21 10.73 14.43
CA ALA A 47 -19.26 9.34 14.88
C ALA A 47 -20.02 8.40 13.92
N ASN A 48 -20.87 8.95 13.04
CA ASN A 48 -21.63 8.18 12.06
C ASN A 48 -20.79 7.70 10.87
N GLU A 49 -19.57 8.22 10.68
CA GLU A 49 -18.64 7.79 9.63
C GLU A 49 -18.10 6.37 9.87
N GLY A 50 -18.21 5.87 11.10
CA GLY A 50 -17.77 4.52 11.45
C GLY A 50 -16.25 4.36 11.45
N ASP A 51 -15.82 3.09 11.32
CA ASP A 51 -14.41 2.72 11.30
C ASP A 51 -13.85 2.78 9.88
N TRP A 52 -12.60 3.22 9.79
CA TRP A 52 -11.79 3.27 8.59
C TRP A 52 -10.52 2.46 8.79
N ILE A 53 -9.92 2.02 7.69
CA ILE A 53 -8.64 1.33 7.64
C ILE A 53 -7.68 2.06 6.70
N ALA A 54 -6.45 2.25 7.15
CA ALA A 54 -5.36 2.80 6.35
C ALA A 54 -4.24 1.76 6.24
N VAL A 55 -3.75 1.56 5.02
CA VAL A 55 -2.59 0.70 4.72
C VAL A 55 -1.51 1.56 4.10
N ALA A 56 -0.38 1.72 4.81
CA ALA A 56 0.78 2.44 4.33
C ALA A 56 1.91 1.48 3.97
N LEU A 57 2.53 1.70 2.82
CA LEU A 57 3.70 0.99 2.32
C LEU A 57 4.83 1.98 2.09
N TYR A 58 6.03 1.67 2.55
CA TYR A 58 7.22 2.47 2.29
C TYR A 58 8.48 1.61 2.27
N GLY A 59 9.38 1.89 1.33
CA GLY A 59 10.66 1.23 1.20
C GLY A 59 11.27 1.47 -0.16
N THR A 60 11.94 0.47 -0.74
CA THR A 60 12.64 0.60 -2.01
C THR A 60 12.00 -0.22 -3.13
N ILE A 61 12.10 0.29 -4.36
CA ILE A 61 11.78 -0.40 -5.60
C ILE A 61 12.96 -0.24 -6.57
N GLY A 62 13.32 -1.32 -7.27
CA GLY A 62 14.49 -1.30 -8.13
C GLY A 62 14.65 -2.52 -9.00
N ALA A 63 15.75 -2.55 -9.75
CA ALA A 63 16.22 -3.75 -10.42
C ALA A 63 16.57 -4.83 -9.38
N PRO A 64 16.64 -6.12 -9.75
CA PRO A 64 17.06 -7.20 -8.86
C PRO A 64 18.59 -7.19 -8.59
N ILE A 65 19.14 -5.99 -8.33
CA ILE A 65 20.54 -5.69 -8.08
C ILE A 65 20.58 -4.70 -6.92
N LYS A 66 21.25 -5.09 -5.83
CA LYS A 66 21.37 -4.25 -4.63
C LYS A 66 22.03 -2.91 -4.99
N GLY A 67 21.44 -1.80 -4.53
CA GLY A 67 21.92 -0.44 -4.82
C GLY A 67 21.42 0.15 -6.14
N SER A 68 20.72 -0.62 -6.98
CA SER A 68 19.97 -0.11 -8.15
C SER A 68 18.49 0.04 -7.82
N GLU A 69 18.21 0.74 -6.71
CA GLU A 69 16.89 0.91 -6.13
C GLU A 69 16.68 2.35 -5.67
N HIS A 70 15.43 2.81 -5.67
CA HIS A 70 15.04 4.11 -5.16
C HIS A 70 13.80 3.98 -4.26
N GLU A 71 13.53 5.01 -3.48
CA GLU A 71 12.39 4.99 -2.56
C GLU A 71 11.05 4.98 -3.28
N SER A 72 10.08 4.28 -2.70
CA SER A 72 8.69 4.28 -3.14
C SER A 72 7.76 4.22 -1.94
N ALA A 73 6.58 4.81 -2.09
CA ALA A 73 5.57 4.89 -1.04
C ALA A 73 4.17 4.69 -1.63
N GLY A 74 3.26 4.18 -0.80
CA GLY A 74 1.87 4.01 -1.16
C GLY A 74 0.97 4.06 0.07
N LEU A 75 -0.24 4.58 -0.11
CA LEU A 75 -1.26 4.68 0.92
C LEU A 75 -2.62 4.34 0.31
N GLY A 76 -3.34 3.42 0.93
CA GLY A 76 -4.74 3.12 0.61
C GLY A 76 -5.61 3.28 1.84
N ILE A 77 -6.84 3.78 1.65
CA ILE A 77 -7.76 4.12 2.73
C ILE A 77 -9.16 3.60 2.36
N ASN A 78 -9.80 2.86 3.27
CA ASN A 78 -11.14 2.29 3.08
C ASN A 78 -11.86 2.00 4.40
#